data_AF-A0A1Y1Y1A1-F1
#
_entry.id   AF-A0A1Y1Y1A1-F1
#
_cell.length_a   1.000
_cell.length_b   1.000
_cell.length_c   1.000
_cell.angle_alpha   90.00
_cell.angle_beta   90.00
_cell.angle_gamma   90.00
#
_symmetry.space_group_name_H-M   'P 1'
#
loop_
_entity.id
_entity.type
_entity.pdbx_description
1 polymer ?
#
loop_
_entity_poly.entity_id
_entity_poly.type
_entity_poly.pdbx_seq_one_letter_code
_entity_poly.pdbx_strand_id
1 'polypeptide(L)'
;MLGSTYVYTRNNLAGTNERYPPEFVRDLESRLWFTYRTGFPPIHPTNYKSDAGWGCMLRSAQMLLGQALVVSRLGREWRRDSSTSHARKIYAEIVDLFMDEPGSSAPFSLHRLCTQGKRLGKGIGEWFGPATASQVLK
;
A
#
# COMPACT_ATOMS: atom_id res chain seq x y z
N MET A 1 8.45 -14.02 -4.29
CA MET A 1 7.71 -12.84 -3.76
C MET A 1 6.38 -13.31 -3.18
N LEU A 2 6.08 -12.99 -1.91
CA LEU A 2 4.77 -13.27 -1.28
C LEU A 2 4.22 -14.68 -1.57
N GLY A 3 5.03 -15.72 -1.31
CA GLY A 3 4.69 -17.13 -1.54
C GLY A 3 5.02 -17.70 -2.92
N SER A 4 5.30 -16.87 -3.93
CA SER A 4 5.68 -17.32 -5.29
C SER A 4 7.20 -17.38 -5.45
N THR A 5 7.70 -18.35 -6.21
CA THR A 5 9.13 -18.52 -6.54
C THR A 5 9.39 -18.08 -7.98
N TYR A 6 10.54 -17.44 -8.22
CA TYR A 6 10.96 -16.97 -9.53
C TYR A 6 12.36 -17.48 -9.85
N VAL A 7 12.55 -17.96 -11.07
CA VAL A 7 13.82 -18.58 -11.48
C VAL A 7 14.75 -17.50 -12.02
N TYR A 8 15.77 -17.17 -11.24
CA TYR A 8 16.85 -16.32 -11.69
C TYR A 8 18.02 -17.18 -12.17
N THR A 9 18.32 -17.15 -13.47
CA THR A 9 19.58 -17.69 -13.99
C THR A 9 20.37 -16.57 -14.66
N ARG A 10 21.68 -16.56 -14.38
CA ARG A 10 22.62 -15.58 -14.96
C ARG A 10 22.66 -15.66 -16.50
N ASN A 11 22.27 -16.80 -17.07
CA ASN A 11 22.25 -17.05 -18.52
C ASN A 11 20.91 -16.66 -19.18
N ASN A 12 19.77 -16.70 -18.48
CA ASN A 12 18.47 -16.28 -19.05
C ASN A 12 18.38 -14.78 -19.33
N LEU A 13 19.28 -13.99 -18.72
CA LEU A 13 19.40 -12.54 -18.95
C LEU A 13 20.56 -12.19 -19.91
N ALA A 14 21.31 -13.19 -20.38
CA ALA A 14 22.40 -12.98 -21.33
C ALA A 14 21.80 -12.53 -22.67
N GLY A 15 21.95 -11.24 -22.99
CA GLY A 15 21.40 -10.62 -24.20
C GLY A 15 20.24 -9.64 -23.95
N THR A 16 19.73 -9.56 -22.73
CA THR A 16 18.74 -8.54 -22.31
C THR A 16 19.40 -7.58 -21.32
N ASN A 17 19.08 -6.28 -21.37
CA ASN A 17 19.51 -5.32 -20.34
C ASN A 17 18.72 -5.47 -19.01
N GLU A 18 17.95 -6.55 -18.85
CA GLU A 18 17.08 -6.75 -17.70
C GLU A 18 17.83 -7.39 -16.53
N ARG A 19 17.59 -6.87 -15.33
CA ARG A 19 18.28 -7.30 -14.10
C ARG A 19 17.56 -8.43 -13.36
N TYR A 20 16.27 -8.61 -13.62
CA TYR A 20 15.40 -9.53 -12.88
C TYR A 20 14.47 -10.29 -13.85
N PRO A 21 13.94 -11.46 -13.46
CA PRO A 21 13.02 -12.21 -14.31
C PRO A 21 11.75 -11.37 -14.62
N PRO A 22 11.27 -11.33 -15.86
CA PRO A 22 10.10 -10.51 -16.24
C PRO A 22 8.85 -10.81 -15.41
N GLU A 23 8.62 -12.07 -15.05
CA GLU A 23 7.50 -12.48 -14.21
C GLU A 23 7.60 -11.97 -12.77
N PHE A 24 8.82 -11.80 -12.24
CA PHE A 24 9.06 -11.17 -10.94
C PHE A 24 8.76 -9.68 -11.01
N VAL A 25 9.23 -8.99 -12.06
CA VAL A 25 9.00 -7.55 -12.25
C VAL A 25 7.50 -7.28 -12.35
N ARG A 26 6.78 -8.05 -13.17
CA ARG A 26 5.32 -7.93 -13.30
C ARG A 26 4.59 -8.15 -11.98
N ASP A 27 5.03 -9.12 -11.17
CA ASP A 27 4.44 -9.34 -9.85
C ASP A 27 4.70 -8.18 -8.89
N LEU A 28 5.93 -7.67 -8.88
CA LEU A 28 6.35 -6.55 -8.05
C LEU A 28 5.56 -5.28 -8.38
N GLU A 29 5.48 -4.92 -9.66
CA GLU A 29 4.79 -3.73 -10.15
C GLU A 29 3.27 -3.79 -10.01
N SER A 30 2.72 -5.00 -9.83
CA SER A 30 1.30 -5.20 -9.56
C SER A 30 0.92 -5.00 -8.09
N ARG A 31 1.89 -4.86 -7.18
CA ARG A 31 1.60 -4.62 -5.77
C ARG A 31 1.32 -3.15 -5.51
N LEU A 32 0.38 -2.89 -4.61
CA LEU A 32 0.10 -1.53 -4.13
C LEU A 32 1.31 -1.00 -3.36
N TRP A 33 1.84 0.12 -3.81
CA TRP A 33 2.97 0.79 -3.19
C TRP A 33 2.52 2.13 -2.62
N PHE A 34 2.52 2.23 -1.29
CA PHE A 34 2.20 3.45 -0.57
C PHE A 34 3.49 4.07 -0.06
N THR A 35 3.72 5.32 -0.41
CA THR A 35 4.90 6.11 -0.03
C THR A 35 4.47 7.30 0.81
N TYR A 36 5.44 8.03 1.34
CA TYR A 36 5.18 9.37 1.84
C TYR A 36 4.49 10.23 0.78
N ARG A 37 3.58 11.08 1.25
CA ARG A 37 2.87 12.09 0.47
C ARG A 37 2.98 13.43 1.15
N THR A 38 2.76 14.47 0.37
CA THR A 38 2.72 15.86 0.82
C THR A 38 1.59 16.58 0.07
N GLY A 39 1.08 17.66 0.65
CA GLY A 39 0.01 18.46 0.07
C GLY A 39 -1.40 17.87 0.26
N PHE A 40 -1.55 16.80 1.04
CA PHE A 40 -2.87 16.30 1.42
C PHE A 40 -3.58 17.27 2.39
N PRO A 41 -4.93 17.20 2.53
CA PRO A 41 -5.66 18.03 3.49
C PRO A 41 -5.12 17.88 4.92
N PRO A 42 -5.15 18.91 5.79
CA PRO A 42 -4.62 18.79 7.15
C PRO A 42 -5.19 17.59 7.93
N ILE A 43 -4.33 16.89 8.69
CA ILE A 43 -4.77 15.87 9.64
C ILE A 43 -5.16 16.54 10.95
N HIS A 44 -6.45 16.81 11.12
CA HIS A 44 -6.95 17.53 12.29
C HIS A 44 -6.75 16.78 13.61
N PRO A 45 -6.48 17.51 14.71
CA PRO A 45 -6.44 18.96 14.88
C PRO A 45 -5.09 19.60 14.52
N THR A 46 -4.13 18.84 14.01
CA THR A 46 -2.83 19.37 13.59
C THR A 46 -2.90 19.99 12.20
N ASN A 47 -1.81 20.67 11.80
CA ASN A 47 -1.62 21.17 10.44
C ASN A 47 -0.70 20.28 9.60
N TYR A 48 -0.46 19.01 10.00
CA TYR A 48 0.33 18.10 9.18
C TYR A 48 -0.34 17.87 7.83
N LYS A 49 0.39 18.21 6.77
CA LYS A 49 0.05 17.97 5.36
C LYS A 49 1.06 17.07 4.65
N SER A 50 1.95 16.45 5.42
CA SER A 50 2.96 15.50 4.95
C SER A 50 3.23 14.47 6.05
N ASP A 51 3.47 13.23 5.62
CA ASP A 51 3.85 12.13 6.50
C ASP A 51 5.33 11.76 6.42
N ALA A 52 6.10 12.52 5.65
CA ALA A 52 7.54 12.37 5.58
C ALA A 52 8.17 12.49 6.97
N GLY A 53 8.99 11.50 7.33
CA GLY A 53 9.71 11.45 8.61
C GLY A 53 9.00 10.68 9.71
N TRP A 54 7.70 10.32 9.58
CA TRP A 54 6.97 9.63 10.64
C TRP A 54 5.96 8.58 10.16
N GLY A 55 5.42 8.70 8.95
CA GLY A 55 4.33 7.86 8.45
C GLY A 55 4.72 6.46 7.97
N CYS A 56 5.99 6.06 8.01
CA CYS A 56 6.47 4.88 7.29
C CYS A 56 5.74 3.60 7.70
N MET A 57 5.53 3.38 9.00
CA MET A 57 4.82 2.19 9.47
C MET A 57 3.36 2.19 9.03
N LEU A 58 2.69 3.35 8.99
CA LEU A 58 1.32 3.45 8.50
C LEU A 58 1.26 3.13 7.00
N ARG A 59 2.23 3.59 6.20
CA ARG A 59 2.34 3.22 4.78
C ARG A 59 2.61 1.73 4.59
N SER A 60 3.46 1.12 5.43
CA SER A 60 3.67 -0.33 5.44
C SER A 60 2.39 -1.10 5.78
N ALA A 61 1.62 -0.61 6.75
CA ALA A 61 0.33 -1.20 7.11
C ALA A 61 -0.70 -1.07 5.97
N GLN A 62 -0.76 0.09 5.30
CA GLN A 62 -1.59 0.28 4.09
C GLN A 62 -1.18 -0.71 2.99
N MET A 63 0.12 -0.93 2.75
CA MET A 63 0.59 -1.90 1.74
C MET A 63 0.18 -3.33 2.08
N LEU A 64 0.31 -3.71 3.36
CA LEU A 64 -0.07 -5.04 3.82
C LEU A 64 -1.58 -5.28 3.66
N LEU A 65 -2.41 -4.33 4.11
CA LEU A 65 -3.87 -4.42 3.97
C LEU A 65 -4.30 -4.36 2.49
N GLY A 66 -3.72 -3.44 1.71
CA GLY A 66 -3.97 -3.33 0.28
C GLY A 66 -3.67 -4.63 -0.46
N GLN A 67 -2.56 -5.30 -0.13
CA GLN A 67 -2.24 -6.61 -0.69
C GLN A 67 -3.25 -7.69 -0.24
N ALA A 68 -3.70 -7.69 1.01
CA ALA A 68 -4.74 -8.62 1.46
C ALA A 68 -6.05 -8.44 0.69
N LEU A 69 -6.46 -7.18 0.44
CA LEU A 69 -7.65 -6.87 -0.37
C LEU A 69 -7.49 -7.28 -1.84
N VAL A 70 -6.30 -7.06 -2.44
CA VAL A 70 -6.00 -7.52 -3.79
C VAL A 70 -6.11 -9.05 -3.87
N VAL A 71 -5.49 -9.78 -2.94
CA VAL A 71 -5.58 -11.25 -2.92
C VAL A 71 -7.02 -11.71 -2.72
N SER A 72 -7.77 -11.08 -1.82
CA SER A 72 -9.15 -11.45 -1.52
C SER A 72 -10.12 -11.21 -2.67
N ARG A 73 -9.94 -10.13 -3.46
CA ARG A 73 -10.91 -9.72 -4.50
C ARG A 73 -10.47 -10.06 -5.92
N LEU A 74 -9.16 -10.15 -6.18
CA LEU A 74 -8.57 -10.37 -7.51
C LEU A 74 -7.76 -11.67 -7.59
N GLY A 75 -7.36 -12.23 -6.43
CA GLY A 75 -6.49 -13.41 -6.36
C GLY A 75 -5.00 -13.07 -6.37
N ARG A 76 -4.18 -13.99 -5.84
CA ARG A 76 -2.71 -13.84 -5.77
C ARG A 76 -2.05 -13.76 -7.15
N GLU A 77 -2.59 -14.49 -8.12
CA GLU A 77 -2.05 -14.57 -9.48
C GLU A 77 -2.39 -13.35 -10.36
N TRP A 78 -3.25 -12.45 -9.87
CA TRP A 78 -3.58 -11.23 -10.61
C TRP A 78 -2.35 -10.35 -10.84
N ARG A 79 -2.27 -9.77 -12.04
CA ARG A 79 -1.26 -8.80 -12.47
C ARG A 79 -1.92 -7.62 -13.17
N ARG A 80 -1.33 -6.43 -13.06
CA ARG A 80 -1.90 -5.16 -13.54
C ARG A 80 -1.92 -5.06 -15.07
N ASP A 81 -0.86 -5.53 -15.72
CA ASP A 81 -0.64 -5.44 -17.17
C ASP A 81 -1.61 -6.29 -18.01
N SER A 82 -2.03 -7.44 -17.47
CA SER A 82 -2.86 -8.46 -18.12
C SER A 82 -4.31 -8.47 -17.59
N SER A 83 -4.75 -7.37 -16.98
CA SER A 83 -6.04 -7.27 -16.30
C SER A 83 -7.21 -6.98 -17.23
N THR A 84 -8.36 -7.61 -16.97
CA THR A 84 -9.63 -7.27 -17.63
C THR A 84 -10.15 -5.91 -17.16
N SER A 85 -11.04 -5.26 -17.92
CA SER A 85 -11.67 -4.00 -17.51
C SER A 85 -12.38 -4.10 -16.16
N HIS A 86 -13.02 -5.25 -15.88
CA HIS A 86 -13.66 -5.52 -14.60
C HIS A 86 -12.65 -5.60 -13.45
N ALA A 87 -11.54 -6.31 -13.63
CA ALA A 87 -10.50 -6.41 -12.62
C ALA A 87 -9.82 -5.05 -12.35
N ARG A 88 -9.62 -4.22 -13.39
CA ARG A 88 -9.12 -2.85 -13.22
C ARG A 88 -10.05 -1.98 -12.39
N LYS A 89 -11.37 -2.13 -12.56
CA LYS A 89 -12.37 -1.43 -11.76
C LYS A 89 -12.28 -1.82 -10.29
N ILE A 90 -12.23 -3.12 -9.99
CA ILE A 90 -12.05 -3.62 -8.62
C ILE A 90 -10.72 -3.11 -8.03
N TYR A 91 -9.64 -3.13 -8.80
CA TYR A 91 -8.36 -2.60 -8.36
C TYR A 91 -8.46 -1.11 -8.00
N ALA A 92 -9.07 -0.29 -8.85
CA ALA A 92 -9.30 1.14 -8.58
C ALA A 92 -10.13 1.34 -7.31
N GLU A 93 -11.22 0.57 -7.14
CA GLU A 93 -12.04 0.60 -5.92
C GLU A 93 -11.23 0.23 -4.66
N ILE A 94 -10.23 -0.67 -4.77
CA ILE A 94 -9.31 -0.95 -3.65
C ILE A 94 -8.41 0.26 -3.38
N VAL A 95 -7.83 0.87 -4.43
CA VAL A 95 -6.96 2.06 -4.29
C VAL A 95 -7.69 3.21 -3.60
N ASP A 96 -8.94 3.46 -4.00
CA ASP A 96 -9.77 4.55 -3.48
C ASP A 96 -9.91 4.50 -1.96
N LEU A 97 -9.88 3.30 -1.36
CA LEU A 97 -9.97 3.13 0.08
C LEU A 97 -8.79 3.73 0.86
N PHE A 98 -7.66 3.97 0.20
CA PHE A 98 -6.39 4.42 0.80
C PHE A 98 -6.00 5.85 0.42
N MET A 99 -6.84 6.55 -0.36
CA MET A 99 -6.55 7.93 -0.76
C MET A 99 -6.33 8.82 0.47
N ASP A 100 -5.34 9.71 0.43
CA ASP A 100 -4.98 10.57 1.56
C ASP A 100 -5.97 11.74 1.72
N GLU A 101 -7.21 11.40 2.05
CA GLU A 101 -8.30 12.32 2.29
C GLU A 101 -9.04 11.99 3.61
N PRO A 102 -9.64 13.00 4.26
CA PRO A 102 -10.39 12.81 5.50
C PRO A 102 -11.79 12.22 5.30
N GLY A 103 -12.24 12.08 4.05
CA GLY A 103 -13.58 11.60 3.67
C GLY A 103 -13.90 10.19 4.19
N SER A 104 -15.17 9.79 4.07
CA SER A 104 -15.60 8.41 4.37
C SER A 104 -15.31 7.43 3.23
N SER A 105 -15.03 7.94 2.03
CA SER A 105 -14.62 7.19 0.83
C SER A 105 -13.29 6.46 1.00
N ALA A 106 -12.37 7.02 1.79
CA ALA A 106 -11.05 6.45 2.06
C ALA A 106 -10.91 6.00 3.54
N PRO A 107 -11.55 4.90 3.96
CA PRO A 107 -11.53 4.45 5.35
C PRO A 107 -10.13 4.05 5.86
N PHE A 108 -9.20 3.76 4.96
CA PHE A 108 -7.82 3.40 5.27
C PHE A 108 -6.82 4.52 4.92
N SER A 109 -7.32 5.75 4.75
CA SER A 109 -6.47 6.92 4.56
C SER A 109 -5.58 7.17 5.75
N LEU A 110 -4.46 7.87 5.52
CA LEU A 110 -3.57 8.27 6.59
C LEU A 110 -4.30 9.07 7.69
N HIS A 111 -5.26 9.93 7.32
CA HIS A 111 -6.11 10.69 8.24
C HIS A 111 -6.89 9.79 9.19
N ARG A 112 -7.51 8.74 8.65
CA ARG A 112 -8.29 7.77 9.44
C ARG A 112 -7.38 6.98 10.36
N LEU A 113 -6.25 6.47 9.86
CA LEU A 113 -5.31 5.71 10.68
C LEU A 113 -4.75 6.55 11.83
N CYS A 114 -4.41 7.82 11.58
CA CYS A 114 -3.96 8.73 12.63
C CYS A 114 -5.06 9.02 13.66
N THR A 115 -6.30 9.18 13.20
CA THR A 115 -7.46 9.40 14.08
C THR A 115 -7.72 8.19 14.98
N GLN A 116 -7.59 6.97 14.45
CA GLN A 116 -7.69 5.75 15.25
C GLN A 116 -6.51 5.61 16.22
N GLY A 117 -5.29 5.96 15.79
CA GLY A 117 -4.09 5.92 16.62
C GLY A 117 -4.22 6.72 17.92
N LYS A 118 -4.96 7.83 17.91
CA LYS A 118 -5.25 8.60 19.13
C LYS A 118 -5.96 7.80 20.21
N ARG A 119 -6.85 6.88 19.83
CA ARG A 119 -7.55 5.99 20.77
C ARG A 119 -6.60 5.01 21.44
N LEU A 120 -5.43 4.79 20.83
CA LEU A 120 -4.34 3.96 21.33
C LEU A 120 -3.21 4.79 21.95
N GLY A 121 -3.45 6.07 22.25
CA GLY A 121 -2.47 6.97 22.86
C GLY A 121 -1.35 7.42 21.92
N LYS A 122 -1.53 7.32 20.59
CA LYS A 122 -0.56 7.83 19.60
C LYS A 122 -0.94 9.21 19.09
N GLY A 123 0.00 10.13 19.21
CA GLY A 123 -0.08 11.46 18.62
C GLY A 123 0.01 11.41 17.09
N ILE A 124 -0.57 12.40 16.42
CA ILE A 124 -0.33 12.64 14.99
C ILE A 124 1.11 13.11 14.83
N GLY A 125 1.88 12.53 13.93
CA GLY A 125 3.31 12.81 13.80
C GLY A 125 4.21 11.82 14.55
N GLU A 126 3.66 10.97 15.40
CA GLU A 126 4.44 9.94 16.10
C GLU A 126 4.65 8.70 15.24
N TRP A 127 5.75 8.00 15.52
CA TRP A 127 6.02 6.71 14.90
C TRP A 127 5.18 5.60 15.54
N PHE A 128 4.61 4.74 14.68
CA PHE A 128 3.82 3.58 15.08
C PHE A 128 4.70 2.33 15.03
N GLY A 129 4.61 1.50 16.07
CA GLY A 129 5.13 0.13 16.01
C GLY A 129 4.18 -0.79 15.24
N PRO A 130 4.65 -1.97 14.77
CA PRO A 130 3.82 -2.91 14.00
C PRO A 130 2.52 -3.32 14.73
N ALA A 131 2.57 -3.54 16.04
CA ALA A 131 1.40 -3.92 16.84
C ALA A 131 0.32 -2.82 16.86
N THR A 132 0.71 -1.57 17.13
CA THR A 132 -0.20 -0.43 17.09
C THR A 132 -0.74 -0.21 15.68
N ALA A 133 0.12 -0.32 14.65
CA ALA A 133 -0.29 -0.17 13.26
C ALA A 133 -1.32 -1.23 12.84
N SER A 134 -1.20 -2.47 13.33
CA SER A 134 -2.21 -3.52 13.12
C SER A 134 -3.52 -3.20 13.84
N GLN A 135 -3.48 -2.65 15.05
CA GLN A 135 -4.69 -2.31 15.80
C GLN A 135 -5.49 -1.16 15.17
N VAL A 136 -4.83 -0.17 14.55
CA VAL A 136 -5.55 0.93 13.87
C VAL A 136 -6.20 0.53 12.55
N LEU A 137 -5.87 -0.66 12.01
CA LEU A 137 -6.52 -1.23 10.83
C LEU A 137 -7.78 -2.04 11.16
N LYS A 138 -8.02 -2.37 12.44
CA LYS A 138 -9.23 -3.08 12.90
C LYS A 138 -10.42 -2.14 12.92
#